data_AF-A0A455ZEW8-F1
#
_entry.id   AF-A0A455ZEW8-F1
#
_cell.length_a   1.000
_cell.length_b   1.000
_cell.length_c   1.000
_cell.angle_alpha   90.00
_cell.angle_beta   90.00
_cell.angle_gamma   90.00
#
_symmetry.space_group_name_H-M   'P 1'
#
loop_
_entity.id
_entity.type
_entity.pdbx_description
1 polymer ?
#
loop_
_entity_poly.entity_id
_entity_poly.type
_entity_poly.pdbx_seq_one_letter_code
_entity_poly.pdbx_strand_id
1 'polypeptide(L)'
;MTLKQFFQSISRLIVLFMILGCRSDSVVNNDNPHKPNIPDVPHIPGHTSEDILNVIYFLPKGSEPVSGYLNRISNILLDAQKYYGKWMEQWGYGNETFRLNKRGPSIVNIIVINGEKTKDFYVYDIHNDRGVSTQIRTEVLNYFKLHPNEKHGSYNLVILPAITPPTLNGGNAAVTHGGVPFYGSNKWCYAVDYQGLDLRNLGKDDAQGKLAAYLIGGMLHELGHGLGLYHNIGRSDEKSSFGEGLMGYGALRYGTNHPTYLTSADAAILSVNPTVSTQLRSDWLKDPNFHLPKISVSVNTNGVILSGVFSTDKTVKAITVNFNTILKGGENDPQQEQERQGYGSVGLGEKYINNTGDGRFSILMPNKALYNNTWLDGEPFRITLRFCHDNGVVTTKMFDKNLYRGMNESHVFNHNSYSAKIQDYIMYE
;
A
#
# COMPACT_ATOMS: atom_id res chain seq x y z
N MET A 1 -53.88 -1.39 -42.81
CA MET A 1 -52.50 -0.88 -42.67
C MET A 1 -51.65 -1.56 -43.73
N THR A 2 -51.11 -0.82 -44.70
CA THR A 2 -50.43 -1.41 -45.87
C THR A 2 -49.01 -1.87 -45.51
N LEU A 3 -48.47 -2.89 -46.19
CA LEU A 3 -47.12 -3.45 -45.98
C LEU A 3 -46.00 -2.36 -46.02
N LYS A 4 -46.25 -1.25 -46.74
CA LYS A 4 -45.39 -0.05 -46.77
C LYS A 4 -45.33 0.75 -45.46
N GLN A 5 -46.41 0.75 -44.68
CA GLN A 5 -46.47 1.43 -43.37
C GLN A 5 -45.79 0.60 -42.27
N PHE A 6 -45.73 -0.73 -42.43
CA PHE A 6 -45.01 -1.61 -41.49
C PHE A 6 -43.48 -1.45 -41.64
N PHE A 7 -42.98 -1.33 -42.87
CA PHE A 7 -41.54 -1.10 -43.12
C PHE A 7 -41.06 0.29 -42.68
N GLN A 8 -41.84 1.36 -42.86
CA GLN A 8 -41.46 2.70 -42.40
C GLN A 8 -41.40 2.82 -40.87
N SER A 9 -42.13 1.95 -40.15
CA SER A 9 -42.11 1.88 -38.68
C SER A 9 -40.85 1.18 -38.16
N ILE A 10 -40.37 0.15 -38.88
CA ILE A 10 -39.16 -0.61 -38.52
C ILE A 10 -37.88 0.17 -38.84
N SER A 11 -37.86 0.97 -39.92
CA SER A 11 -36.71 1.83 -40.26
C SER A 11 -36.47 2.97 -39.26
N ARG A 12 -37.51 3.43 -38.54
CA ARG A 12 -37.36 4.45 -37.49
C ARG A 12 -36.97 3.88 -36.13
N LEU A 13 -37.18 2.58 -35.90
CA LEU A 13 -36.79 1.91 -34.66
C LEU A 13 -35.31 1.46 -34.67
N ILE A 14 -34.74 1.22 -35.85
CA ILE A 14 -33.34 0.77 -36.01
C ILE A 14 -32.33 1.95 -36.03
N VAL A 15 -32.77 3.17 -36.34
CA VAL A 15 -31.91 4.37 -36.31
C VAL A 15 -31.82 5.01 -34.91
N LEU A 16 -32.68 4.62 -33.97
CA LEU A 16 -32.67 5.15 -32.59
C LEU A 16 -31.81 4.32 -31.61
N PHE A 17 -31.22 3.21 -32.05
CA PHE A 17 -30.37 2.35 -31.20
C PHE A 17 -28.85 2.50 -31.43
N MET A 18 -28.42 3.44 -32.27
CA MET A 18 -26.98 3.68 -32.56
C MET A 18 -26.36 4.91 -31.88
N ILE A 19 -27.04 5.55 -30.92
CA ILE A 19 -26.51 6.76 -30.23
C ILE A 19 -26.40 6.58 -28.70
N LEU A 20 -26.46 5.35 -28.20
CA LEU A 20 -25.88 5.02 -26.89
C LEU A 20 -24.47 4.50 -27.12
N GLY A 21 -23.58 5.41 -27.50
CA GLY A 21 -22.15 5.16 -27.38
C GLY A 21 -21.84 4.90 -25.91
N CYS A 22 -21.57 3.64 -25.56
CA CYS A 22 -20.85 3.33 -24.33
C CYS A 22 -19.53 4.09 -24.40
N ARG A 23 -19.44 5.18 -23.63
CA ARG A 23 -18.18 5.87 -23.38
C ARG A 23 -17.25 4.85 -22.74
N SER A 24 -16.14 4.54 -23.40
CA SER A 24 -15.04 3.80 -22.80
C SER A 24 -14.33 4.72 -21.82
N ASP A 25 -14.89 4.89 -20.62
CA ASP A 25 -14.21 5.61 -19.54
C ASP A 25 -13.15 4.68 -18.92
N SER A 26 -12.03 4.51 -19.62
CA SER A 26 -10.70 4.09 -19.11
C SER A 26 -9.71 3.84 -20.27
N VAL A 27 -9.58 4.81 -21.18
CA VAL A 27 -8.36 4.92 -22.01
C VAL A 27 -7.77 6.29 -21.72
N VAL A 28 -7.18 6.46 -20.54
CA VAL A 28 -6.27 7.58 -20.33
C VAL A 28 -4.88 7.08 -20.72
N ASN A 29 -4.28 7.73 -21.71
CA ASN A 29 -2.99 7.34 -22.24
C ASN A 29 -1.91 7.55 -21.15
N ASN A 30 -1.41 6.46 -20.56
CA ASN A 30 -0.49 6.47 -19.43
C ASN A 30 0.99 6.72 -19.79
N ASP A 31 1.26 7.21 -21.00
CA ASP A 31 2.62 7.38 -21.56
C ASP A 31 3.52 8.32 -20.73
N ASN A 32 2.94 9.12 -19.83
CA ASN A 32 3.63 9.94 -18.83
C ASN A 32 2.98 9.70 -17.45
N PRO A 33 3.65 10.02 -16.33
CA PRO A 33 3.03 10.06 -15.01
C PRO A 33 1.92 11.12 -15.01
N HIS A 34 0.72 10.70 -15.37
CA HIS A 34 -0.44 11.56 -15.54
C HIS A 34 -1.06 11.81 -14.16
N LYS A 35 -1.34 13.07 -13.84
CA LYS A 35 -2.25 13.40 -12.74
C LYS A 35 -3.65 12.94 -13.16
N PRO A 36 -4.27 11.96 -12.49
CA PRO A 36 -5.59 11.47 -12.87
C PRO A 36 -6.61 12.61 -12.91
N ASN A 37 -7.39 12.69 -13.98
CA ASN A 37 -8.43 13.71 -14.12
C ASN A 37 -9.54 13.45 -13.08
N ILE A 38 -9.87 14.46 -12.27
CA ILE A 38 -10.80 14.35 -11.14
C ILE A 38 -12.13 14.97 -11.55
N PRO A 39 -13.25 14.22 -11.58
CA PRO A 39 -14.56 14.86 -11.57
C PRO A 39 -14.70 15.66 -10.27
N ASP A 40 -15.00 16.95 -10.35
CA ASP A 40 -15.31 17.80 -9.19
C ASP A 40 -16.55 17.22 -8.47
N VAL A 41 -16.31 16.37 -7.48
CA VAL A 41 -17.31 16.02 -6.48
C VAL A 41 -17.08 16.99 -5.32
N PRO A 42 -18.04 17.86 -4.99
CA PRO A 42 -17.90 18.79 -3.88
C PRO A 42 -17.52 18.05 -2.60
N HIS A 43 -16.31 18.31 -2.10
CA HIS A 43 -15.90 17.95 -0.75
C HIS A 43 -16.77 18.73 0.22
N ILE A 44 -17.59 18.03 1.01
CA ILE A 44 -18.30 18.61 2.13
C ILE A 44 -17.45 18.29 3.37
N PRO A 45 -16.73 19.26 3.95
CA PRO A 45 -16.04 19.04 5.22
C PRO A 45 -17.09 18.76 6.30
N GLY A 46 -17.10 17.55 6.82
CA GLY A 46 -18.05 17.13 7.84
C GLY A 46 -17.91 15.66 8.20
N HIS A 47 -17.15 15.41 9.26
CA HIS A 47 -16.96 14.12 9.94
C HIS A 47 -16.23 13.03 9.13
N THR A 48 -15.00 12.74 9.56
CA THR A 48 -14.05 11.76 9.00
C THR A 48 -14.41 10.32 9.40
N SER A 49 -13.85 9.29 8.73
CA SER A 49 -13.85 7.89 9.21
C SER A 49 -13.57 7.82 10.72
N GLU A 50 -14.11 6.82 11.44
CA GLU A 50 -13.79 6.67 12.88
C GLU A 50 -12.42 6.03 13.10
N ASP A 51 -11.84 5.37 12.10
CA ASP A 51 -10.58 4.62 12.28
C ASP A 51 -9.38 5.59 12.36
N ILE A 52 -8.74 5.65 13.53
CA ILE A 52 -7.52 6.43 13.81
C ILE A 52 -6.39 5.46 14.11
N LEU A 53 -5.18 5.71 13.59
CA LEU A 53 -4.01 4.91 13.91
C LEU A 53 -3.74 4.94 15.42
N ASN A 54 -3.74 3.77 16.06
CA ASN A 54 -3.30 3.62 17.44
C ASN A 54 -1.76 3.68 17.46
N VAL A 55 -1.20 4.67 18.16
CA VAL A 55 0.25 4.79 18.36
C VAL A 55 0.58 4.32 19.76
N ILE A 56 1.30 3.21 19.85
CA ILE A 56 1.56 2.48 21.09
C ILE A 56 3.06 2.52 21.36
N TYR A 57 3.43 2.92 22.58
CA TYR A 57 4.78 2.73 23.10
C TYR A 57 4.75 1.55 24.05
N PHE A 58 5.22 0.39 23.59
CA PHE A 58 5.21 -0.84 24.35
C PHE A 58 6.50 -0.95 25.17
N LEU A 59 6.36 -0.93 26.50
CA LEU A 59 7.45 -0.96 27.46
C LEU A 59 7.59 -2.34 28.08
N PRO A 60 8.68 -3.07 27.84
CA PRO A 60 8.98 -4.25 28.64
C PRO A 60 8.99 -3.92 30.14
N LYS A 61 8.54 -4.86 30.97
CA LYS A 61 8.47 -4.71 32.42
C LYS A 61 9.79 -4.22 33.00
N GLY A 62 9.71 -3.13 33.77
CA GLY A 62 10.87 -2.51 34.43
C GLY A 62 11.74 -1.67 33.50
N SER A 63 11.30 -1.40 32.26
CA SER A 63 11.96 -0.47 31.35
C SER A 63 11.32 0.91 31.42
N GLU A 64 12.12 1.95 31.20
CA GLU A 64 11.65 3.32 31.06
C GLU A 64 11.56 3.71 29.57
N PRO A 65 10.66 4.62 29.18
CA PRO A 65 10.68 5.21 27.85
C PRO A 65 12.02 5.90 27.55
N VAL A 66 12.40 5.92 26.27
CA VAL A 66 13.58 6.68 25.85
C VAL A 66 13.29 8.17 26.09
N SER A 67 14.27 8.90 26.62
CA SER A 67 14.10 10.32 26.94
C SER A 67 13.61 11.13 25.74
N GLY A 68 12.59 11.94 25.97
CA GLY A 68 11.97 12.78 24.94
C GLY A 68 11.17 12.04 23.87
N TYR A 69 10.85 10.75 24.05
CA TYR A 69 10.10 9.94 23.06
C TYR A 69 8.83 10.64 22.56
N LEU A 70 8.08 11.27 23.47
CA LEU A 70 6.81 11.93 23.13
C LEU A 70 7.00 12.97 22.01
N ASN A 71 8.01 13.83 22.14
CA ASN A 71 8.29 14.86 21.14
C ASN A 71 8.93 14.27 19.87
N ARG A 72 9.91 13.36 20.03
CA ARG A 72 10.63 12.78 18.89
C ARG A 72 9.70 11.98 17.98
N ILE A 73 8.91 11.08 18.55
CA ILE A 73 7.93 10.27 17.82
C ILE A 73 6.80 11.14 17.27
N SER A 74 6.26 12.08 18.05
CA SER A 74 5.23 12.99 17.52
C SER A 74 5.71 13.75 16.30
N ASN A 75 6.94 14.28 16.33
CA ASN A 75 7.52 15.00 15.20
C ASN A 75 7.66 14.10 13.98
N ILE A 76 8.19 12.87 14.14
CA ILE A 76 8.32 11.89 13.06
C ILE A 76 6.97 11.57 12.43
N LEU A 77 5.93 11.31 13.24
CA LEU A 77 4.61 10.95 12.71
C LEU A 77 3.87 12.12 12.06
N LEU A 78 4.08 13.35 12.55
CA LEU A 78 3.55 14.55 11.91
C LEU A 78 4.27 14.86 10.58
N ASP A 79 5.56 14.58 10.50
CA ASP A 79 6.33 14.67 9.25
C ASP A 79 5.89 13.60 8.24
N ALA A 80 5.68 12.37 8.72
CA ALA A 80 5.09 11.29 7.93
C ALA A 80 3.70 11.65 7.41
N GLN A 81 2.82 12.27 8.22
CA GLN A 81 1.52 12.75 7.74
C GLN A 81 1.65 13.72 6.57
N LYS A 82 2.61 14.66 6.64
CA LYS A 82 2.86 15.61 5.53
C LYS A 82 3.39 14.90 4.30
N TYR A 83 4.31 13.95 4.48
CA TYR A 83 4.87 13.16 3.39
C TYR A 83 3.80 12.35 2.66
N TYR A 84 2.98 11.59 3.41
CA TYR A 84 1.90 10.79 2.86
C TYR A 84 0.86 11.68 2.15
N GLY A 85 0.41 12.76 2.80
CA GLY A 85 -0.55 13.71 2.24
C GLY A 85 -0.06 14.39 0.96
N LYS A 86 1.21 14.82 0.91
CA LYS A 86 1.83 15.39 -0.29
C LYS A 86 1.75 14.45 -1.49
N TRP A 87 2.07 13.18 -1.31
CA TRP A 87 2.06 12.22 -2.42
C TRP A 87 0.64 11.79 -2.79
N MET A 88 -0.27 11.69 -1.83
CA MET A 88 -1.71 11.56 -2.12
C MET A 88 -2.22 12.71 -3.00
N GLU A 89 -1.83 13.94 -2.69
CA GLU A 89 -2.18 15.14 -3.47
C GLU A 89 -1.53 15.11 -4.87
N GLN A 90 -0.27 14.71 -4.95
CA GLN A 90 0.46 14.56 -6.22
C GLN A 90 -0.28 13.62 -7.19
N TRP A 91 -0.84 12.52 -6.69
CA TRP A 91 -1.62 11.55 -7.45
C TRP A 91 -3.11 11.90 -7.55
N GLY A 92 -3.48 13.11 -7.12
CA GLY A 92 -4.81 13.69 -7.26
C GLY A 92 -5.81 13.22 -6.21
N TYR A 93 -5.45 12.43 -5.21
CA TYR A 93 -6.39 11.97 -4.17
C TYR A 93 -6.68 13.03 -3.09
N GLY A 94 -6.15 14.25 -3.27
CA GLY A 94 -6.20 15.31 -2.27
C GLY A 94 -5.10 15.13 -1.22
N ASN A 95 -4.89 16.17 -0.40
CA ASN A 95 -3.92 16.14 0.69
C ASN A 95 -4.47 15.37 1.91
N GLU A 96 -4.78 14.09 1.68
CA GLU A 96 -5.33 13.16 2.67
C GLU A 96 -4.22 12.27 3.22
N THR A 97 -4.25 11.96 4.51
CA THR A 97 -3.23 11.13 5.16
C THR A 97 -3.84 10.32 6.30
N PHE A 98 -3.14 9.27 6.74
CA PHE A 98 -3.54 8.50 7.91
C PHE A 98 -3.78 9.42 9.12
N ARG A 99 -4.80 9.13 9.90
CA ARG A 99 -5.23 9.95 11.03
C ARG A 99 -4.49 9.57 12.31
N LEU A 100 -4.18 10.59 13.11
CA LEU A 100 -3.54 10.47 14.41
C LEU A 100 -4.44 11.10 15.48
N ASN A 101 -4.56 10.43 16.63
CA ASN A 101 -5.12 11.06 17.81
C ASN A 101 -4.06 12.03 18.36
N LYS A 102 -4.41 13.29 18.59
CA LYS A 102 -3.45 14.34 18.99
C LYS A 102 -3.92 15.09 20.24
N ARG A 103 -2.97 15.44 21.10
CA ARG A 103 -3.14 16.37 22.22
C ARG A 103 -2.70 17.76 21.76
N GLY A 104 -3.59 18.48 21.07
CA GLY A 104 -3.25 19.74 20.39
C GLY A 104 -2.55 19.52 19.03
N PRO A 105 -1.96 20.57 18.42
CA PRO A 105 -1.47 20.47 17.04
C PRO A 105 -0.18 19.66 16.87
N SER A 106 0.65 19.57 17.90
CA SER A 106 2.05 19.11 17.79
C SER A 106 2.37 17.81 18.54
N ILE A 107 1.44 17.31 19.35
CA ILE A 107 1.68 16.14 20.20
C ILE A 107 0.71 15.03 19.82
N VAL A 108 1.24 13.89 19.42
CA VAL A 108 0.46 12.67 19.19
C VAL A 108 0.11 12.05 20.54
N ASN A 109 -1.11 11.56 20.69
CA ASN A 109 -1.50 10.76 21.85
C ASN A 109 -0.87 9.38 21.73
N ILE A 110 0.26 9.17 22.42
CA ILE A 110 0.97 7.89 22.46
C ILE A 110 0.46 7.09 23.66
N ILE A 111 -0.03 5.88 23.41
CA ILE A 111 -0.58 4.96 24.40
C ILE A 111 0.59 4.14 24.96
N VAL A 112 0.89 4.33 26.24
CA VAL A 112 2.00 3.60 26.89
C VAL A 112 1.44 2.32 27.49
N ILE A 113 1.90 1.17 27.00
CA ILE A 113 1.48 -0.15 27.48
C ILE A 113 2.68 -0.84 28.12
N ASN A 114 2.55 -1.21 29.40
CA ASN A 114 3.56 -1.98 30.11
C ASN A 114 3.36 -3.47 29.80
N GLY A 115 4.36 -4.08 29.19
CA GLY A 115 4.42 -5.51 28.94
C GLY A 115 4.59 -6.32 30.23
N GLU A 116 4.16 -7.58 30.17
CA GLU A 116 4.18 -8.48 31.32
C GLU A 116 5.58 -9.03 31.65
N LYS A 117 6.46 -9.10 30.64
CA LYS A 117 7.80 -9.70 30.74
C LYS A 117 8.91 -8.64 30.70
N THR A 118 10.11 -9.00 31.13
CA THR A 118 11.28 -8.11 31.05
C THR A 118 11.78 -8.00 29.61
N LYS A 119 12.67 -7.04 29.35
CA LYS A 119 13.24 -6.79 28.02
C LYS A 119 13.85 -8.03 27.35
N ASP A 120 14.43 -8.94 28.13
CA ASP A 120 15.12 -10.14 27.62
C ASP A 120 14.15 -11.12 26.95
N PHE A 121 12.86 -11.07 27.31
CA PHE A 121 11.83 -11.89 26.68
C PHE A 121 11.42 -11.35 25.30
N TYR A 122 11.42 -10.04 25.12
CA TYR A 122 10.95 -9.40 23.88
C TYR A 122 12.07 -9.18 22.85
N VAL A 123 13.18 -9.93 22.96
CA VAL A 123 14.25 -9.92 21.96
C VAL A 123 13.75 -10.62 20.71
N TYR A 124 13.77 -9.90 19.59
CA TYR A 124 13.35 -10.40 18.29
C TYR A 124 14.42 -11.30 17.67
N ASP A 125 14.02 -12.52 17.31
CA ASP A 125 14.81 -13.45 16.51
C ASP A 125 14.19 -13.54 15.11
N ILE A 126 14.96 -13.09 14.11
CA ILE A 126 14.54 -13.11 12.70
C ILE A 126 14.47 -14.53 12.11
N HIS A 127 15.10 -15.53 12.75
CA HIS A 127 15.25 -16.87 12.18
C HIS A 127 14.27 -17.92 12.72
N ASN A 128 13.71 -17.74 13.94
CA ASN A 128 12.96 -18.83 14.58
C ASN A 128 11.54 -18.52 15.01
N ASP A 129 11.13 -17.27 15.27
CA ASP A 129 9.74 -17.03 15.64
C ASP A 129 9.34 -15.55 15.57
N ARG A 130 8.38 -15.22 14.69
CA ARG A 130 7.58 -13.99 14.82
C ARG A 130 6.76 -13.98 16.13
N GLY A 131 6.83 -15.03 16.94
CA GLY A 131 6.19 -15.23 18.24
C GLY A 131 6.27 -14.06 19.20
N VAL A 132 7.39 -13.32 19.25
CA VAL A 132 7.50 -12.12 20.10
C VAL A 132 6.50 -11.05 19.69
N SER A 133 6.33 -10.79 18.39
CA SER A 133 5.32 -9.84 17.91
C SER A 133 3.90 -10.30 18.17
N THR A 134 3.64 -11.62 18.08
CA THR A 134 2.35 -12.24 18.40
C THR A 134 2.03 -12.07 19.88
N GLN A 135 3.03 -12.22 20.76
CA GLN A 135 2.88 -11.98 22.18
C GLN A 135 2.59 -10.50 22.48
N ILE A 136 3.39 -9.58 21.92
CA ILE A 136 3.15 -8.12 22.05
C ILE A 136 1.74 -7.77 21.56
N ARG A 137 1.34 -8.27 20.39
CA ARG A 137 -0.01 -8.09 19.84
C ARG A 137 -1.09 -8.60 20.79
N THR A 138 -0.88 -9.76 21.40
CA THR A 138 -1.83 -10.34 22.36
C THR A 138 -1.97 -9.44 23.59
N GLU A 139 -0.87 -8.95 24.14
CA GLU A 139 -0.86 -8.04 25.29
C GLU A 139 -1.53 -6.69 24.96
N VAL A 140 -1.23 -6.10 23.80
CA VAL A 140 -1.91 -4.87 23.32
C VAL A 140 -3.41 -5.08 23.16
N LEU A 141 -3.83 -6.20 22.55
CA LEU A 141 -5.25 -6.51 22.38
C LEU A 141 -5.95 -6.72 23.72
N ASN A 142 -5.28 -7.36 24.68
CA ASN A 142 -5.82 -7.51 26.04
C ASN A 142 -5.90 -6.17 26.77
N TYR A 143 -4.90 -5.30 26.61
CA TYR A 143 -4.94 -3.94 27.14
C TYR A 143 -6.15 -3.18 26.60
N PHE A 144 -6.41 -3.20 25.29
CA PHE A 144 -7.57 -2.54 24.70
C PHE A 144 -8.92 -3.13 25.09
N LYS A 145 -9.00 -4.42 25.43
CA LYS A 145 -10.23 -5.00 26.01
C LYS A 145 -10.55 -4.39 27.37
N LEU A 146 -9.52 -4.11 28.16
CA LEU A 146 -9.65 -3.51 29.50
C LEU A 146 -9.78 -1.97 29.44
N HIS A 147 -9.24 -1.34 28.39
CA HIS A 147 -9.23 0.11 28.17
C HIS A 147 -9.85 0.46 26.81
N PRO A 148 -11.13 0.13 26.56
CA PRO A 148 -11.74 0.30 25.24
C PRO A 148 -11.77 1.74 24.75
N ASN A 149 -11.78 2.72 25.66
CA ASN A 149 -11.79 4.15 25.33
C ASN A 149 -10.46 4.66 24.76
N GLU A 150 -9.37 3.90 24.92
CA GLU A 150 -8.05 4.25 24.37
C GLU A 150 -7.81 3.65 22.98
N LYS A 151 -8.66 2.71 22.53
CA LYS A 151 -8.60 2.15 21.18
C LYS A 151 -9.37 3.06 20.22
N HIS A 152 -8.65 3.74 19.34
CA HIS A 152 -9.24 4.69 18.38
C HIS A 152 -9.38 4.13 16.96
N GLY A 153 -8.88 2.91 16.72
CA GLY A 153 -8.96 2.30 15.40
C GLY A 153 -8.59 0.83 15.36
N SER A 154 -8.47 0.31 14.14
CA SER A 154 -8.08 -1.06 13.81
C SER A 154 -6.59 -1.19 13.50
N TYR A 155 -5.91 -0.08 13.22
CA TYR A 155 -4.51 -0.02 12.79
C TYR A 155 -3.61 0.37 13.96
N ASN A 156 -2.44 -0.26 14.05
CA ASN A 156 -1.57 -0.18 15.22
C ASN A 156 -0.11 0.02 14.79
N LEU A 157 0.50 1.10 15.23
CA LEU A 157 1.95 1.30 15.22
C LEU A 157 2.46 1.04 16.64
N VAL A 158 3.26 0.00 16.81
CA VAL A 158 3.86 -0.41 18.08
C VAL A 158 5.34 -0.05 18.05
N ILE A 159 5.77 0.78 18.99
CA ILE A 159 7.13 1.26 19.12
C ILE A 159 7.71 0.73 20.43
N LEU A 160 8.89 0.14 20.37
CA LEU A 160 9.60 -0.38 21.54
C LEU A 160 10.91 0.37 21.75
N PRO A 161 11.33 0.65 23.00
CA PRO A 161 12.71 1.06 23.24
C PRO A 161 13.66 -0.05 22.81
N ALA A 162 14.76 0.32 22.14
CA ALA A 162 15.79 -0.62 21.76
C ALA A 162 16.34 -1.40 22.97
N ILE A 163 16.48 -2.72 22.83
CA ILE A 163 17.03 -3.62 23.86
C ILE A 163 18.56 -3.52 23.85
N THR A 164 19.14 -3.45 22.65
CA THR A 164 20.57 -3.20 22.40
C THR A 164 20.73 -1.93 21.58
N PRO A 165 21.89 -1.23 21.65
CA PRO A 165 22.13 -0.05 20.81
C PRO A 165 22.00 -0.40 19.31
N PRO A 166 21.06 0.23 18.58
CA PRO A 166 20.92 -0.02 17.15
C PRO A 166 22.15 0.48 16.39
N THR A 167 22.52 -0.21 15.31
CA THR A 167 23.71 0.12 14.52
C THR A 167 23.63 -0.45 13.10
N LEU A 168 24.06 0.34 12.11
CA LEU A 168 24.14 -0.13 10.72
C LEU A 168 25.25 -1.17 10.50
N ASN A 169 26.17 -1.32 11.46
CA ASN A 169 27.28 -2.28 11.39
C ASN A 169 26.97 -3.60 12.11
N GLY A 170 25.69 -3.87 12.40
CA GLY A 170 25.26 -4.98 13.26
C GLY A 170 25.30 -6.39 12.64
N GLY A 171 25.54 -6.49 11.33
CA GLY A 171 25.66 -7.76 10.60
C GLY A 171 24.33 -8.50 10.36
N ASN A 172 23.24 -8.17 11.07
CA ASN A 172 21.89 -8.66 10.80
C ASN A 172 20.82 -7.62 11.18
N ALA A 173 19.57 -7.85 10.73
CA ALA A 173 18.45 -6.95 10.96
C ALA A 173 18.12 -6.77 12.44
N ALA A 174 18.08 -7.86 13.23
CA ALA A 174 17.78 -7.79 14.66
C ALA A 174 18.74 -6.83 15.40
N VAL A 175 20.05 -6.91 15.17
CA VAL A 175 21.03 -5.99 15.77
C VAL A 175 20.87 -4.57 15.21
N THR A 176 20.60 -4.45 13.90
CA THR A 176 20.38 -3.14 13.25
C THR A 176 19.21 -2.38 13.87
N HIS A 177 18.17 -3.10 14.26
CA HIS A 177 16.94 -2.56 14.85
C HIS A 177 16.96 -2.59 16.38
N GLY A 178 18.10 -2.83 17.02
CA GLY A 178 18.23 -2.80 18.48
C GLY A 178 17.52 -3.95 19.21
N GLY A 179 17.33 -5.08 18.53
CA GLY A 179 16.82 -6.32 19.08
C GLY A 179 15.29 -6.39 19.20
N VAL A 180 14.53 -5.46 18.62
CA VAL A 180 13.06 -5.45 18.67
C VAL A 180 12.45 -5.76 17.30
N PRO A 181 11.17 -6.18 17.22
CA PRO A 181 10.49 -6.36 15.95
C PRO A 181 10.47 -5.07 15.12
N PHE A 182 10.80 -5.17 13.84
CA PHE A 182 10.81 -4.05 12.90
C PHE A 182 10.28 -4.53 11.55
N TYR A 183 8.96 -4.53 11.41
CA TYR A 183 8.24 -4.92 10.19
C TYR A 183 6.77 -4.50 10.28
N GLY A 184 6.09 -4.43 9.14
CA GLY A 184 4.64 -4.26 9.06
C GLY A 184 3.92 -5.49 8.51
N SER A 185 2.71 -5.73 9.02
CA SER A 185 1.80 -6.76 8.54
C SER A 185 0.39 -6.48 8.99
N ASN A 186 -0.58 -6.50 8.07
CA ASN A 186 -2.00 -6.69 8.39
C ASN A 186 -2.55 -5.79 9.51
N LYS A 187 -2.46 -4.45 9.32
CA LYS A 187 -2.88 -3.44 10.32
C LYS A 187 -1.97 -3.32 11.55
N TRP A 188 -0.83 -4.00 11.55
CA TRP A 188 0.20 -3.90 12.57
C TRP A 188 1.49 -3.43 11.94
N CYS A 189 2.22 -2.58 12.64
CA CYS A 189 3.56 -2.14 12.30
C CYS A 189 4.36 -2.10 13.60
N TYR A 190 5.58 -2.61 13.56
CA TYR A 190 6.52 -2.59 14.67
C TYR A 190 7.73 -1.76 14.30
N ALA A 191 8.17 -0.90 15.22
CA ALA A 191 9.35 -0.07 15.03
C ALA A 191 10.12 0.08 16.35
N VAL A 192 11.35 0.58 16.24
CA VAL A 192 12.25 0.83 17.37
C VAL A 192 12.31 2.31 17.73
N ASP A 193 12.50 2.61 19.01
CA ASP A 193 12.94 3.91 19.51
C ASP A 193 14.33 3.82 20.16
N TYR A 194 15.14 4.85 19.94
CA TYR A 194 16.43 5.06 20.58
C TYR A 194 16.73 6.56 20.65
N GLN A 195 17.69 6.98 21.48
CA GLN A 195 17.94 8.40 21.77
C GLN A 195 18.19 9.27 20.52
N GLY A 196 18.75 8.68 19.46
CA GLY A 196 19.05 9.36 18.19
C GLY A 196 17.93 9.32 17.15
N LEU A 197 16.80 8.65 17.41
CA LEU A 197 15.65 8.64 16.50
C LEU A 197 14.95 10.00 16.55
N ASP A 198 15.46 10.96 15.79
CA ASP A 198 15.06 12.36 15.82
C ASP A 198 15.22 12.98 14.42
N LEU A 199 14.19 13.70 13.96
CA LEU A 199 14.21 14.36 12.65
C LEU A 199 15.40 15.33 12.49
N ARG A 200 15.91 15.90 13.59
CA ARG A 200 17.09 16.78 13.57
C ARG A 200 18.38 16.08 13.15
N ASN A 201 18.37 14.75 13.08
CA ASN A 201 19.51 13.96 12.59
C ASN A 201 19.42 13.64 11.11
N LEU A 202 18.26 13.82 10.47
CA LEU A 202 18.12 13.63 9.03
C LEU A 202 19.05 14.60 8.25
N GLY A 203 19.57 14.14 7.12
CA GLY A 203 20.48 14.89 6.26
C GLY A 203 21.95 14.96 6.72
N LYS A 204 22.28 14.47 7.93
CA LYS A 204 23.67 14.39 8.39
C LYS A 204 24.39 13.18 7.78
N ASP A 205 25.65 13.37 7.38
CA ASP A 205 26.48 12.31 6.79
C ASP A 205 27.31 11.50 7.83
N ASP A 206 27.04 11.72 9.11
CA ASP A 206 27.64 10.94 10.20
C ASP A 206 26.85 9.65 10.50
N ALA A 207 27.39 8.81 11.39
CA ALA A 207 26.76 7.53 11.76
C ALA A 207 25.37 7.72 12.38
N GLN A 208 25.16 8.81 13.13
CA GLN A 208 23.88 9.10 13.77
C GLN A 208 22.82 9.50 12.74
N GLY A 209 23.19 10.34 11.77
CA GLY A 209 22.31 10.75 10.68
C GLY A 209 21.91 9.60 9.78
N LYS A 210 22.87 8.77 9.40
CA LYS A 210 22.62 7.56 8.59
C LYS A 210 21.70 6.58 9.31
N LEU A 211 21.94 6.33 10.60
CA LEU A 211 21.09 5.45 11.40
C LEU A 211 19.68 6.04 11.60
N ALA A 212 19.57 7.34 11.84
CA ALA A 212 18.28 8.02 11.96
C ALA A 212 17.48 7.96 10.65
N ALA A 213 18.11 8.22 9.50
CA ALA A 213 17.49 8.10 8.19
C ALA A 213 17.00 6.68 7.92
N TYR A 214 17.84 5.67 8.19
CA TYR A 214 17.49 4.26 8.04
C TYR A 214 16.28 3.86 8.89
N LEU A 215 16.29 4.18 10.19
CA LEU A 215 15.23 3.75 11.11
C LEU A 215 13.95 4.56 10.99
N ILE A 216 14.02 5.87 10.68
CA ILE A 216 12.83 6.67 10.41
C ILE A 216 12.21 6.27 9.08
N GLY A 217 13.00 6.17 8.00
CA GLY A 217 12.50 5.73 6.71
C GLY A 217 11.94 4.31 6.74
N GLY A 218 12.60 3.41 7.46
CA GLY A 218 12.07 2.07 7.75
C GLY A 218 10.75 2.12 8.52
N MET A 219 10.62 2.93 9.58
CA MET A 219 9.35 3.08 10.30
C MET A 219 8.22 3.53 9.37
N LEU A 220 8.48 4.44 8.44
CA LEU A 220 7.49 4.89 7.47
C LEU A 220 7.11 3.79 6.46
N HIS A 221 8.08 2.96 6.05
CA HIS A 221 7.86 1.80 5.19
C HIS A 221 7.01 0.73 5.89
N GLU A 222 7.38 0.35 7.12
CA GLU A 222 6.63 -0.61 7.91
C GLU A 222 5.21 -0.10 8.26
N LEU A 223 5.08 1.20 8.50
CA LEU A 223 3.77 1.83 8.66
C LEU A 223 2.96 1.70 7.36
N GLY A 224 3.58 1.86 6.20
CA GLY A 224 2.97 1.59 4.90
C GLY A 224 2.40 0.18 4.81
N HIS A 225 3.16 -0.84 5.19
CA HIS A 225 2.65 -2.22 5.28
C HIS A 225 1.50 -2.36 6.28
N GLY A 226 1.60 -1.73 7.45
CA GLY A 226 0.50 -1.64 8.40
C GLY A 226 -0.77 -1.04 7.78
N LEU A 227 -0.63 -0.03 6.92
CA LEU A 227 -1.71 0.61 6.17
C LEU A 227 -2.15 -0.18 4.92
N GLY A 228 -1.61 -1.36 4.69
CA GLY A 228 -2.02 -2.26 3.60
C GLY A 228 -1.25 -2.07 2.30
N LEU A 229 -0.14 -1.32 2.31
CA LEU A 229 0.75 -1.20 1.17
C LEU A 229 1.61 -2.45 1.01
N TYR A 230 2.07 -2.69 -0.21
CA TYR A 230 2.94 -3.81 -0.58
C TYR A 230 4.25 -3.29 -1.17
N HIS A 231 5.27 -4.13 -1.20
CA HIS A 231 6.54 -3.74 -1.81
C HIS A 231 6.37 -3.39 -3.29
N ASN A 232 6.82 -2.20 -3.67
CA ASN A 232 6.92 -1.79 -5.06
C ASN A 232 7.88 -0.61 -5.22
N ILE A 233 8.66 -0.61 -6.30
CA ILE A 233 9.65 0.45 -6.62
C ILE A 233 9.05 1.60 -7.42
N GLY A 234 7.78 1.45 -7.84
CA GLY A 234 7.10 2.34 -8.78
C GLY A 234 7.69 2.27 -10.18
N ARG A 235 7.11 3.05 -11.09
CA ARG A 235 7.48 2.99 -12.51
C ARG A 235 8.83 3.66 -12.76
N SER A 236 9.55 3.21 -13.78
CA SER A 236 10.87 3.78 -14.13
C SER A 236 10.84 5.29 -14.44
N ASP A 237 9.74 5.77 -15.03
CA ASP A 237 9.51 7.20 -15.32
C ASP A 237 9.12 8.02 -14.08
N GLU A 238 8.36 7.42 -13.15
CA GLU A 238 8.11 7.99 -11.82
C GLU A 238 9.42 8.11 -11.04
N LYS A 239 10.24 7.05 -11.04
CA LYS A 239 11.55 7.04 -10.37
C LYS A 239 12.49 8.14 -10.86
N SER A 240 12.53 8.32 -12.18
CA SER A 240 13.33 9.38 -12.81
C SER A 240 12.90 10.80 -12.38
N SER A 241 11.63 10.96 -12.00
CA SER A 241 11.04 12.25 -11.64
C SER A 241 11.04 12.51 -10.12
N PHE A 242 10.90 11.46 -9.31
CA PHE A 242 10.57 11.56 -7.89
C PHE A 242 11.53 10.81 -6.96
N GLY A 243 12.49 10.05 -7.48
CA GLY A 243 13.44 9.27 -6.70
C GLY A 243 13.02 7.82 -6.50
N GLU A 244 13.28 7.26 -5.32
CA GLU A 244 12.98 5.85 -5.03
C GLU A 244 11.62 5.70 -4.32
N GLY A 245 10.81 4.70 -4.69
CA GLY A 245 9.53 4.45 -4.04
C GLY A 245 9.73 4.02 -2.58
N LEU A 246 8.95 4.58 -1.64
CA LEU A 246 9.06 4.33 -0.21
C LEU A 246 8.93 2.83 0.11
N MET A 247 7.96 2.17 -0.53
CA MET A 247 7.70 0.73 -0.40
C MET A 247 8.71 -0.13 -1.16
N GLY A 248 9.76 0.46 -1.74
CA GLY A 248 10.94 -0.23 -2.24
C GLY A 248 12.18 0.29 -1.50
N TYR A 249 13.22 0.64 -2.25
CA TYR A 249 14.47 1.16 -1.68
C TYR A 249 14.38 2.60 -1.15
N GLY A 250 13.24 3.28 -1.33
CA GLY A 250 13.02 4.66 -0.87
C GLY A 250 13.00 4.79 0.65
N ALA A 251 12.74 3.72 1.40
CA ALA A 251 12.89 3.68 2.85
C ALA A 251 14.31 4.06 3.29
N LEU A 252 15.33 3.64 2.54
CA LEU A 252 16.74 3.94 2.83
C LEU A 252 17.14 5.38 2.46
N ARG A 253 16.24 6.11 1.78
CA ARG A 253 16.50 7.46 1.24
C ARG A 253 15.75 8.56 1.98
N TYR A 254 14.82 8.19 2.88
CA TYR A 254 14.02 9.17 3.62
C TYR A 254 14.91 10.12 4.44
N GLY A 255 14.72 11.43 4.24
CA GLY A 255 15.50 12.46 4.93
C GLY A 255 16.97 12.53 4.50
N THR A 256 17.34 11.92 3.39
CA THR A 256 18.68 12.06 2.77
C THR A 256 18.66 13.08 1.64
N ASN A 257 19.81 13.30 0.98
CA ASN A 257 19.90 14.09 -0.25
C ASN A 257 19.37 13.36 -1.50
N HIS A 258 18.97 12.10 -1.36
CA HIS A 258 18.30 11.33 -2.41
C HIS A 258 16.78 11.33 -2.16
N PRO A 259 15.95 11.73 -3.16
CA PRO A 259 14.52 11.84 -2.97
C PRO A 259 13.82 10.47 -2.87
N THR A 260 12.67 10.46 -2.19
CA THR A 260 11.78 9.31 -2.03
C THR A 260 10.33 9.73 -2.19
N TYR A 261 9.47 8.81 -2.65
CA TYR A 261 8.05 9.08 -2.92
C TYR A 261 7.11 7.91 -2.61
N LEU A 262 5.81 8.17 -2.45
CA LEU A 262 4.79 7.10 -2.56
C LEU A 262 4.39 6.96 -4.02
N THR A 263 4.29 5.73 -4.50
CA THR A 263 3.95 5.46 -5.89
C THR A 263 2.46 5.73 -6.16
N SER A 264 2.08 5.78 -7.44
CA SER A 264 0.67 5.86 -7.82
C SER A 264 -0.14 4.68 -7.28
N ALA A 265 0.48 3.49 -7.20
CA ALA A 265 -0.12 2.29 -6.64
C ALA A 265 -0.33 2.38 -5.12
N ASP A 266 0.65 2.94 -4.41
CA ASP A 266 0.53 3.19 -2.97
C ASP A 266 -0.65 4.13 -2.68
N ALA A 267 -0.71 5.25 -3.39
CA ALA A 267 -1.75 6.26 -3.20
C ALA A 267 -3.16 5.73 -3.54
N ALA A 268 -3.28 4.88 -4.56
CA ALA A 268 -4.54 4.21 -4.89
C ALA A 268 -5.08 3.35 -3.73
N ILE A 269 -4.21 2.58 -3.05
CA ILE A 269 -4.62 1.79 -1.87
C ILE A 269 -4.94 2.70 -0.69
N LEU A 270 -4.09 3.68 -0.40
CA LEU A 270 -4.33 4.62 0.70
C LEU A 270 -5.64 5.38 0.53
N SER A 271 -6.03 5.70 -0.70
CA SER A 271 -7.27 6.44 -0.99
C SER A 271 -8.55 5.78 -0.47
N VAL A 272 -8.50 4.46 -0.25
CA VAL A 272 -9.62 3.70 0.32
C VAL A 272 -9.37 3.22 1.74
N ASN A 273 -8.17 3.43 2.30
CA ASN A 273 -7.83 2.97 3.63
C ASN A 273 -8.71 3.68 4.70
N PRO A 274 -9.30 2.96 5.67
CA PRO A 274 -10.14 3.55 6.72
C PRO A 274 -9.46 4.64 7.54
N THR A 275 -8.15 4.60 7.73
CA THR A 275 -7.41 5.61 8.50
C THR A 275 -7.10 6.87 7.70
N VAL A 276 -7.16 6.80 6.37
CA VAL A 276 -6.87 7.91 5.45
C VAL A 276 -8.17 8.56 4.96
N SER A 277 -9.21 7.74 4.74
CA SER A 277 -10.49 8.21 4.22
C SER A 277 -11.18 9.20 5.16
N THR A 278 -11.67 10.29 4.58
CA THR A 278 -12.52 11.28 5.25
C THR A 278 -13.99 10.91 5.27
N GLN A 279 -14.39 9.73 4.76
CA GLN A 279 -15.78 9.32 4.70
C GLN A 279 -16.22 8.55 5.95
N LEU A 280 -17.35 8.91 6.53
CA LEU A 280 -18.05 8.09 7.53
C LEU A 280 -18.78 6.93 6.86
N ARG A 281 -18.58 5.71 7.37
CA ARG A 281 -19.19 4.51 6.82
C ARG A 281 -19.47 3.48 7.91
N SER A 282 -20.61 2.79 7.79
CA SER A 282 -20.96 1.64 8.63
C SER A 282 -20.58 0.29 8.02
N ASP A 283 -20.04 0.31 6.80
CA ASP A 283 -19.70 -0.87 6.01
C ASP A 283 -18.20 -1.04 5.76
N TRP A 284 -17.36 -0.31 6.52
CA TRP A 284 -15.91 -0.46 6.50
C TRP A 284 -15.53 -1.94 6.57
N LEU A 285 -14.68 -2.35 5.63
CA LEU A 285 -14.07 -3.69 5.56
C LEU A 285 -15.06 -4.85 5.42
N LYS A 286 -16.33 -4.58 5.09
CA LYS A 286 -17.29 -5.63 4.72
C LYS A 286 -16.93 -6.16 3.33
N ASP A 287 -16.88 -7.47 3.20
CA ASP A 287 -16.48 -8.12 1.95
C ASP A 287 -17.38 -7.68 0.77
N PRO A 288 -16.79 -7.26 -0.36
CA PRO A 288 -17.52 -7.02 -1.58
C PRO A 288 -17.85 -8.36 -2.23
N ASN A 289 -19.05 -8.53 -2.75
CA ASN A 289 -19.43 -9.64 -3.62
C ASN A 289 -18.78 -9.47 -5.01
N PHE A 290 -17.45 -9.44 -5.04
CA PHE A 290 -16.66 -9.14 -6.23
C PHE A 290 -16.38 -10.40 -7.05
N HIS A 291 -16.64 -10.32 -8.36
CA HIS A 291 -16.39 -11.40 -9.29
C HIS A 291 -15.67 -10.90 -10.55
N LEU A 292 -14.48 -11.43 -10.82
CA LEU A 292 -13.72 -11.23 -12.06
C LEU A 292 -13.44 -12.61 -12.67
N PRO A 293 -14.21 -13.07 -13.67
CA PRO A 293 -14.06 -14.42 -14.22
C PRO A 293 -12.86 -14.54 -15.14
N LYS A 294 -12.54 -13.47 -15.88
CA LYS A 294 -11.59 -13.50 -16.98
C LYS A 294 -10.94 -12.14 -17.17
N ILE A 295 -9.66 -12.18 -17.54
CA ILE A 295 -8.90 -11.01 -17.98
C ILE A 295 -8.29 -11.27 -19.35
N SER A 296 -8.19 -10.23 -20.17
CA SER A 296 -7.44 -10.23 -21.43
C SER A 296 -6.12 -9.50 -21.22
N VAL A 297 -5.05 -10.10 -21.73
CA VAL A 297 -3.68 -9.58 -21.67
C VAL A 297 -3.22 -9.35 -23.11
N SER A 298 -2.93 -8.11 -23.45
CA SER A 298 -2.35 -7.75 -24.74
C SER A 298 -1.01 -7.06 -24.56
N VAL A 299 -0.02 -7.41 -25.38
CA VAL A 299 1.29 -6.76 -25.39
C VAL A 299 1.54 -6.19 -26.78
N ASN A 300 1.70 -4.87 -26.85
CA ASN A 300 1.96 -4.14 -28.09
C ASN A 300 3.11 -3.14 -27.93
N THR A 301 3.29 -2.24 -28.90
CA THR A 301 4.35 -1.24 -28.89
C THR A 301 4.25 -0.24 -27.74
N ASN A 302 3.05 0.00 -27.22
CA ASN A 302 2.81 0.97 -26.14
C ASN A 302 3.08 0.33 -24.78
N GLY A 303 2.76 -0.95 -24.60
CA GLY A 303 2.96 -1.63 -23.32
C GLY A 303 2.16 -2.90 -23.15
N VAL A 304 1.96 -3.26 -21.88
CA VAL A 304 1.08 -4.35 -21.46
C VAL A 304 -0.28 -3.77 -21.11
N ILE A 305 -1.31 -4.22 -21.82
CA ILE A 305 -2.71 -3.86 -21.61
C ILE A 305 -3.41 -5.01 -20.90
N LEU A 306 -3.99 -4.71 -19.75
CA LEU A 306 -4.83 -5.62 -18.98
C LEU A 306 -6.26 -5.12 -19.04
N SER A 307 -7.21 -5.98 -19.43
CA SER A 307 -8.61 -5.57 -19.53
C SER A 307 -9.57 -6.68 -19.13
N GLY A 308 -10.74 -6.30 -18.62
CA GLY A 308 -11.72 -7.29 -18.19
C GLY A 308 -13.05 -6.67 -17.82
N VAL A 309 -13.99 -7.55 -17.50
CA VAL A 309 -15.31 -7.22 -16.96
C VAL A 309 -15.43 -7.91 -15.61
N PHE A 310 -15.94 -7.20 -14.62
CA PHE A 310 -16.19 -7.72 -13.28
C PHE A 310 -17.58 -7.32 -12.81
N SER A 311 -18.07 -7.94 -11.74
CA SER A 311 -19.25 -7.49 -11.01
C SER A 311 -18.94 -7.30 -9.53
N THR A 312 -19.65 -6.39 -8.86
CA THR A 312 -19.48 -6.12 -7.43
C THR A 312 -20.69 -5.39 -6.84
N ASP A 313 -20.92 -5.50 -5.53
CA ASP A 313 -21.93 -4.74 -4.78
C ASP A 313 -21.33 -3.55 -4.00
N LYS A 314 -20.04 -3.25 -4.19
CA LYS A 314 -19.33 -2.11 -3.59
C LYS A 314 -18.64 -1.26 -4.65
N THR A 315 -18.44 0.02 -4.36
CA THR A 315 -17.82 0.94 -5.32
C THR A 315 -16.33 0.70 -5.41
N VAL A 316 -15.82 0.49 -6.63
CA VAL A 316 -14.38 0.47 -6.92
C VAL A 316 -13.93 1.89 -7.25
N LYS A 317 -12.97 2.43 -6.48
CA LYS A 317 -12.42 3.80 -6.58
C LYS A 317 -11.04 3.88 -7.22
N ALA A 318 -10.34 2.76 -7.27
CA ALA A 318 -9.05 2.66 -7.92
C ALA A 318 -8.79 1.20 -8.30
N ILE A 319 -7.91 1.01 -9.27
CA ILE A 319 -7.37 -0.30 -9.61
C ILE A 319 -5.84 -0.17 -9.61
N THR A 320 -5.15 -1.13 -9.00
CA THR A 320 -3.69 -1.22 -9.08
C THR A 320 -3.27 -2.48 -9.80
N VAL A 321 -2.13 -2.42 -10.47
CA VAL A 321 -1.46 -3.55 -11.09
C VAL A 321 0.00 -3.58 -10.64
N ASN A 322 0.47 -4.75 -10.25
CA ASN A 322 1.88 -5.03 -10.03
C ASN A 322 2.40 -6.11 -10.96
N PHE A 323 3.60 -5.88 -11.45
CA PHE A 323 4.39 -6.85 -12.19
C PHE A 323 5.61 -7.21 -11.35
N ASN A 324 5.68 -8.46 -10.91
CA ASN A 324 6.86 -9.00 -10.24
C ASN A 324 7.53 -10.03 -11.14
N THR A 325 8.84 -9.92 -11.35
CA THR A 325 9.63 -10.93 -12.06
C THR A 325 9.62 -12.25 -11.27
N ILE A 326 9.42 -13.36 -11.96
CA ILE A 326 9.56 -14.70 -11.36
C ILE A 326 10.92 -15.24 -11.75
N LEU A 327 11.94 -14.97 -10.92
CA LEU A 327 13.28 -15.49 -11.22
C LEU A 327 13.31 -17.03 -11.15
N LYS A 328 14.04 -17.64 -12.09
CA LYS A 328 14.36 -19.06 -12.09
C LYS A 328 15.69 -19.27 -11.36
N GLY A 329 15.66 -19.70 -10.09
CA GLY A 329 16.88 -19.94 -9.30
C GLY A 329 16.61 -20.55 -7.91
N GLY A 330 17.68 -20.88 -7.18
CA GLY A 330 17.62 -21.57 -5.89
C GLY A 330 17.26 -20.68 -4.70
N GLU A 331 16.78 -21.29 -3.61
CA GLU A 331 16.26 -20.59 -2.42
C GLU A 331 17.28 -19.67 -1.70
N ASN A 332 18.59 -19.83 -1.93
CA ASN A 332 19.64 -19.16 -1.14
C ASN A 332 20.29 -17.93 -1.81
N ASP A 333 19.74 -17.40 -2.90
CA ASP A 333 20.26 -16.19 -3.54
C ASP A 333 19.65 -14.90 -2.92
N PRO A 334 20.45 -14.02 -2.29
CA PRO A 334 19.95 -12.81 -1.64
C PRO A 334 19.26 -11.81 -2.58
N GLN A 335 19.66 -11.76 -3.86
CA GLN A 335 18.99 -10.92 -4.85
C GLN A 335 17.61 -11.48 -5.19
N GLN A 336 17.50 -12.80 -5.26
CA GLN A 336 16.22 -13.48 -5.49
C GLN A 336 15.30 -13.39 -4.29
N GLU A 337 15.83 -13.36 -3.07
CA GLU A 337 15.03 -13.19 -1.86
C GLU A 337 14.31 -11.83 -1.85
N GLN A 338 15.01 -10.76 -2.24
CA GLN A 338 14.40 -9.42 -2.38
C GLN A 338 13.31 -9.40 -3.46
N GLU A 339 13.53 -10.07 -4.59
CA GLU A 339 12.53 -10.17 -5.66
C GLU A 339 11.33 -11.07 -5.27
N ARG A 340 11.56 -12.14 -4.49
CA ARG A 340 10.51 -12.97 -3.90
C ARG A 340 9.65 -12.18 -2.91
N GLN A 341 10.28 -11.29 -2.15
CA GLN A 341 9.61 -10.35 -1.25
C GLN A 341 8.93 -9.19 -2.01
N GLY A 342 9.14 -9.05 -3.32
CA GLY A 342 8.48 -8.05 -4.15
C GLY A 342 9.15 -6.67 -4.18
N TYR A 343 10.36 -6.54 -3.63
CA TYR A 343 11.16 -5.29 -3.72
C TYR A 343 11.56 -4.92 -5.14
N GLY A 344 11.52 -5.87 -6.09
CA GLY A 344 11.69 -5.59 -7.52
C GLY A 344 10.39 -5.24 -8.25
N SER A 345 9.24 -5.29 -7.58
CA SER A 345 7.96 -5.23 -8.27
C SER A 345 7.61 -3.81 -8.72
N VAL A 346 7.07 -3.70 -9.93
CA VAL A 346 6.69 -2.42 -10.52
C VAL A 346 5.18 -2.28 -10.43
N GLY A 347 4.76 -1.29 -9.65
CA GLY A 347 3.36 -0.97 -9.40
C GLY A 347 2.88 0.22 -10.23
N LEU A 348 1.63 0.16 -10.65
CA LEU A 348 0.86 1.28 -11.20
C LEU A 348 -0.50 1.33 -10.51
N GLY A 349 -0.91 2.51 -10.05
CA GLY A 349 -2.26 2.77 -9.57
C GLY A 349 -3.00 3.74 -10.48
N GLU A 350 -4.24 3.41 -10.81
CA GLU A 350 -5.13 4.30 -11.55
C GLU A 350 -6.39 4.58 -10.74
N LYS A 351 -6.83 5.84 -10.77
CA LYS A 351 -8.18 6.17 -10.38
C LYS A 351 -9.17 5.52 -11.32
N TYR A 352 -10.23 4.99 -10.75
CA TYR A 352 -11.29 4.32 -11.48
C TYR A 352 -12.58 4.52 -10.72
N ILE A 353 -13.74 4.66 -11.38
CA ILE A 353 -15.01 4.79 -10.66
C ILE A 353 -16.03 3.85 -11.27
N ASN A 354 -16.40 2.83 -10.50
CA ASN A 354 -17.56 1.99 -10.77
C ASN A 354 -18.39 1.86 -9.49
N ASN A 355 -19.59 2.41 -9.49
CA ASN A 355 -20.43 2.49 -8.29
C ASN A 355 -20.84 1.12 -7.74
N THR A 356 -21.60 0.32 -8.50
CA THR A 356 -21.96 -1.06 -8.18
C THR A 356 -22.39 -1.76 -9.47
N GLY A 357 -22.57 -3.07 -9.43
CA GLY A 357 -22.94 -3.89 -10.58
C GLY A 357 -21.75 -4.21 -11.46
N ASP A 358 -22.00 -4.32 -12.77
CA ASP A 358 -21.01 -4.71 -13.76
C ASP A 358 -20.07 -3.54 -14.11
N GLY A 359 -18.77 -3.75 -13.93
CA GLY A 359 -17.72 -2.82 -14.29
C GLY A 359 -16.83 -3.36 -15.42
N ARG A 360 -16.18 -2.47 -16.14
CA ARG A 360 -15.21 -2.80 -17.19
C ARG A 360 -13.98 -1.93 -17.03
N PHE A 361 -12.80 -2.54 -17.12
CA PHE A 361 -11.54 -1.82 -17.02
C PHE A 361 -10.62 -2.14 -18.19
N SER A 362 -9.74 -1.20 -18.50
CA SER A 362 -8.56 -1.39 -19.34
C SER A 362 -7.43 -0.55 -18.75
N ILE A 363 -6.31 -1.20 -18.41
CA ILE A 363 -5.14 -0.58 -17.77
C ILE A 363 -3.95 -0.81 -18.68
N LEU A 364 -3.21 0.26 -18.97
CA LEU A 364 -1.97 0.21 -19.74
C LEU A 364 -0.79 0.43 -18.79
N MET A 365 0.09 -0.57 -18.69
CA MET A 365 1.44 -0.42 -18.17
C MET A 365 2.39 -0.12 -19.34
N PRO A 366 2.91 1.11 -19.49
CA PRO A 366 3.79 1.44 -20.62
C PRO A 366 5.11 0.66 -20.60
N ASN A 367 5.66 0.35 -21.78
CA ASN A 367 6.96 -0.33 -21.89
C ASN A 367 8.10 0.43 -21.20
N LYS A 368 8.09 1.77 -21.31
CA LYS A 368 9.06 2.64 -20.62
C LYS A 368 8.93 2.55 -19.09
N ALA A 369 7.71 2.37 -18.58
CA ALA A 369 7.41 2.36 -17.16
C ALA A 369 7.85 1.06 -16.48
N LEU A 370 7.65 -0.09 -17.14
CA LEU A 370 7.88 -1.41 -16.56
C LEU A 370 9.38 -1.70 -16.33
N TYR A 371 10.26 -1.48 -17.31
CA TYR A 371 11.73 -1.65 -17.13
C TYR A 371 12.55 -0.75 -18.07
N ASN A 372 12.18 0.54 -18.19
CA ASN A 372 12.90 1.53 -19.00
C ASN A 372 13.14 1.08 -20.46
N ASN A 373 12.11 0.48 -21.10
CA ASN A 373 12.16 -0.08 -22.46
C ASN A 373 13.02 -1.35 -22.61
N THR A 374 13.43 -2.00 -21.53
CA THR A 374 13.99 -3.35 -21.59
C THR A 374 12.86 -4.33 -21.92
N TRP A 375 12.98 -5.02 -23.06
CA TRP A 375 11.91 -5.87 -23.60
C TRP A 375 11.87 -7.23 -22.89
N LEU A 376 10.66 -7.76 -22.75
CA LEU A 376 10.33 -8.84 -21.82
C LEU A 376 9.97 -10.16 -22.51
N ASP A 377 10.45 -10.39 -23.73
CA ASP A 377 10.04 -11.56 -24.52
C ASP A 377 10.41 -12.87 -23.83
N GLY A 378 9.41 -13.60 -23.35
CA GLY A 378 9.56 -14.88 -22.66
C GLY A 378 9.78 -14.76 -21.14
N GLU A 379 9.84 -13.55 -20.60
CA GLU A 379 10.07 -13.32 -19.17
C GLU A 379 8.81 -13.67 -18.35
N PRO A 380 8.95 -14.50 -17.30
CA PRO A 380 7.84 -14.89 -16.44
C PRO A 380 7.52 -13.78 -15.42
N PHE A 381 6.27 -13.34 -15.42
CA PHE A 381 5.76 -12.36 -14.47
C PHE A 381 4.67 -12.93 -13.60
N ARG A 382 4.69 -12.57 -12.33
CA ARG A 382 3.53 -12.61 -11.45
C ARG A 382 2.82 -11.27 -11.56
N ILE A 383 1.63 -11.29 -12.16
CA ILE A 383 0.79 -10.12 -12.36
C ILE A 383 -0.27 -10.11 -11.28
N THR A 384 -0.31 -9.03 -10.49
CA THR A 384 -1.25 -8.86 -9.38
C THR A 384 -2.14 -7.66 -9.62
N LEU A 385 -3.43 -7.87 -9.84
CA LEU A 385 -4.44 -6.83 -9.93
C LEU A 385 -5.14 -6.66 -8.59
N ARG A 386 -5.40 -5.42 -8.21
CA ARG A 386 -6.12 -5.06 -7.00
C ARG A 386 -7.22 -4.08 -7.31
N PHE A 387 -8.43 -4.37 -6.85
CA PHE A 387 -9.59 -3.51 -6.96
C PHE A 387 -9.82 -2.86 -5.60
N CYS A 388 -9.62 -1.55 -5.52
CA CYS A 388 -9.71 -0.76 -4.29
C CYS A 388 -11.16 -0.31 -4.10
N HIS A 389 -11.87 -0.96 -3.18
CA HIS A 389 -13.25 -0.66 -2.86
C HIS A 389 -13.33 0.50 -1.89
N ASP A 390 -14.32 1.37 -2.04
CA ASP A 390 -14.48 2.61 -1.29
C ASP A 390 -14.70 2.42 0.22
N ASN A 391 -15.07 1.20 0.63
CA ASN A 391 -15.17 0.74 2.00
C ASN A 391 -13.87 0.11 2.53
N GLY A 392 -12.74 0.32 1.86
CA GLY A 392 -11.40 -0.07 2.31
C GLY A 392 -11.04 -1.53 2.12
N VAL A 393 -11.93 -2.34 1.54
CA VAL A 393 -11.52 -3.67 1.05
C VAL A 393 -10.72 -3.51 -0.23
N VAL A 394 -9.65 -4.29 -0.35
CA VAL A 394 -8.89 -4.41 -1.59
C VAL A 394 -8.96 -5.86 -2.04
N THR A 395 -9.67 -6.12 -3.14
CA THR A 395 -9.78 -7.47 -3.70
C THR A 395 -8.62 -7.73 -4.63
N THR A 396 -7.87 -8.82 -4.38
CA THR A 396 -6.68 -9.17 -5.16
C THR A 396 -6.98 -10.33 -6.11
N LYS A 397 -6.47 -10.23 -7.34
CA LYS A 397 -6.39 -11.32 -8.32
C LYS A 397 -4.97 -11.41 -8.85
N MET A 398 -4.42 -12.61 -8.85
CA MET A 398 -3.03 -12.86 -9.21
C MET A 398 -2.96 -14.02 -10.20
N PHE A 399 -2.08 -13.89 -11.18
CA PHE A 399 -1.75 -14.97 -12.10
C PHE A 399 -0.33 -14.81 -12.63
N ASP A 400 0.28 -15.94 -12.97
CA ASP A 400 1.62 -15.97 -13.56
C ASP A 400 1.50 -16.05 -15.09
N LYS A 401 2.31 -15.26 -15.81
CA LYS A 401 2.29 -15.19 -17.28
C LYS A 401 3.66 -14.85 -17.84
N ASN A 402 4.09 -15.60 -18.86
CA ASN A 402 5.24 -15.22 -19.66
C ASN A 402 4.79 -14.17 -20.68
N LEU A 403 5.26 -12.93 -20.56
CA LEU A 403 4.90 -11.87 -21.49
C LEU A 403 5.74 -12.00 -22.77
N TYR A 404 5.15 -11.68 -23.92
CA TYR A 404 5.87 -11.65 -25.19
C TYR A 404 5.18 -10.71 -26.18
N ARG A 405 5.95 -10.16 -27.12
CA ARG A 405 5.46 -9.19 -28.10
C ARG A 405 4.35 -9.77 -28.96
N GLY A 406 3.30 -8.97 -29.17
CA GLY A 406 2.16 -9.39 -29.98
C GLY A 406 1.23 -10.36 -29.24
N MET A 407 1.47 -10.63 -27.96
CA MET A 407 0.54 -11.37 -27.13
C MET A 407 -0.85 -10.73 -27.21
N ASN A 408 -1.85 -11.58 -27.41
CA ASN A 408 -3.26 -11.25 -27.25
C ASN A 408 -3.95 -12.51 -26.73
N GLU A 409 -3.92 -12.67 -25.42
CA GLU A 409 -4.38 -13.88 -24.74
C GLU A 409 -5.38 -13.53 -23.65
N SER A 410 -6.00 -14.56 -23.09
CA SER A 410 -6.83 -14.40 -21.91
C SER A 410 -6.41 -15.35 -20.81
N HIS A 411 -6.63 -14.92 -19.57
CA HIS A 411 -6.52 -15.75 -18.38
C HIS A 411 -7.91 -15.87 -17.73
N VAL A 412 -8.31 -17.10 -17.44
CA VAL A 412 -9.56 -17.40 -16.73
C VAL A 412 -9.22 -17.68 -15.29
N PHE A 413 -9.85 -16.96 -14.36
CA PHE A 413 -9.72 -17.22 -12.94
C PHE A 413 -10.64 -18.38 -12.59
N ASN A 414 -10.08 -19.54 -12.24
CA ASN A 414 -10.86 -20.66 -11.70
C ASN A 414 -11.58 -20.19 -10.43
N HIS A 415 -12.80 -20.68 -10.14
CA HIS A 415 -13.51 -20.32 -8.89
C HIS A 415 -12.70 -20.62 -7.61
N ASN A 416 -11.67 -21.47 -7.70
CA ASN A 416 -10.74 -21.81 -6.61
C ASN A 416 -9.43 -20.99 -6.62
N SER A 417 -9.29 -19.98 -7.48
CA SER A 417 -8.06 -19.17 -7.56
C SER A 417 -8.11 -18.04 -6.53
N TYR A 418 -7.31 -18.23 -5.46
CA TYR A 418 -6.89 -17.29 -4.42
C TYR A 418 -7.51 -15.89 -4.55
N SER A 419 -8.70 -15.70 -3.97
CA SER A 419 -9.10 -14.40 -3.44
C SER A 419 -8.35 -14.20 -2.14
N ALA A 420 -7.04 -14.01 -2.21
CA ALA A 420 -6.33 -13.60 -1.02
C ALA A 420 -6.82 -12.20 -0.68
N LYS A 421 -7.42 -12.07 0.49
CA LYS A 421 -7.52 -10.75 1.13
C LYS A 421 -6.08 -10.28 1.31
N ILE A 422 -5.82 -8.96 1.35
CA ILE A 422 -4.48 -8.47 1.78
C ILE A 422 -4.04 -9.16 3.09
N GLN A 423 -5.02 -9.58 3.90
CA GLN A 423 -4.86 -10.41 5.10
C GLN A 423 -4.13 -11.75 4.90
N ASP A 424 -4.17 -12.37 3.73
CA ASP A 424 -3.69 -13.75 3.51
C ASP A 424 -2.28 -13.83 2.91
N TYR A 425 -1.76 -12.73 2.33
CA TYR A 425 -0.45 -12.75 1.63
C TYR A 425 0.76 -12.46 2.52
N ILE A 426 0.57 -11.92 3.73
CA ILE A 426 1.70 -11.63 4.64
C ILE A 426 2.07 -12.85 5.51
N MET A 427 1.56 -14.03 5.14
CA MET A 427 1.86 -15.30 5.81
C MET A 427 3.16 -15.97 5.31
N TYR A 428 3.80 -15.43 4.28
CA TYR A 428 5.09 -15.89 3.74
C TYR A 428 6.15 -14.79 3.61
N GLU A 429 5.93 -13.63 4.24
CA GLU A 429 6.98 -12.64 4.49
C GLU A 429 7.67 -12.93 5.81
#